data_AF-A0ABD0R969-F1
#
_entry.id   AF-A0ABD0R969-F1
#
_cell.length_a   1.000
_cell.length_b   1.000
_cell.length_c   1.000
_cell.angle_alpha   90.00
_cell.angle_beta   90.00
_cell.angle_gamma   90.00
#
_symmetry.space_group_name_H-M   'P 1'
#
loop_
_entity.id
_entity.type
_entity.pdbx_description
1 polymer ?
#
loop_
_entity_poly.entity_id
_entity_poly.type
_entity_poly.pdbx_seq_one_letter_code
_entity_poly.pdbx_strand_id
1 'polypeptide(L)'
;MFWAEEFLWNIQQAERPLEHYVEEFLSVVHLVSWSDAMINACFCIGLNDAKLFRSITPDDCRRPVAEFINFVLALCNSNYYVDVEDSNLPPYVNTRPLQLTTSQRPPRAASMSLLPPVLPRSPQLSPA
;
A
#
# COMPACT_ATOMS: atom_id res chain seq x y z
N MET A 1 10.27 15.79 22.01
CA MET A 1 9.34 14.69 22.31
C MET A 1 9.87 13.48 21.56
N PHE A 2 10.65 12.62 22.23
CA PHE A 2 11.45 11.56 21.58
C PHE A 2 10.72 10.21 21.47
N TRP A 3 9.53 10.09 22.06
CA TRP A 3 8.78 8.83 22.09
C TRP A 3 8.47 8.28 20.69
N ALA A 4 8.15 9.14 19.71
CA ALA A 4 7.88 8.71 18.35
C ALA A 4 9.13 8.10 17.68
N GLU A 5 10.30 8.71 17.88
CA GLU A 5 11.57 8.21 17.34
C GLU A 5 11.99 6.90 18.01
N GLU A 6 11.87 6.83 19.34
CA GLU A 6 12.15 5.61 20.11
C GLU A 6 11.18 4.48 19.73
N PHE A 7 9.90 4.78 19.54
CA PHE A 7 8.92 3.79 19.12
C PHE A 7 9.20 3.29 17.71
N LEU A 8 9.47 4.19 16.76
CA LEU A 8 9.77 3.84 15.38
C LEU A 8 11.04 2.97 15.28
N TRP A 9 12.04 3.22 16.13
CA TRP A 9 13.26 2.42 16.17
C TRP A 9 13.04 1.01 16.73
N ASN A 10 12.11 0.85 17.67
CA ASN A 10 11.88 -0.41 18.38
C ASN A 10 10.72 -1.25 17.80
N ILE A 11 9.98 -0.73 16.82
CA ILE A 11 8.89 -1.46 16.19
C ILE A 11 9.42 -2.66 15.43
N GLN A 12 8.81 -3.82 15.65
CA GLN A 12 9.16 -5.07 14.98
C GLN A 12 7.91 -5.78 14.49
N GLN A 13 8.03 -6.49 13.37
CA GLN A 13 6.98 -7.34 12.85
C GLN A 13 6.65 -8.46 13.85
N ALA A 14 7.66 -9.06 14.50
CA ALA A 14 7.50 -10.00 15.61
C ALA A 14 6.53 -11.16 15.30
N GLU A 15 6.64 -11.73 14.09
CA GLU A 15 5.81 -12.82 13.56
C GLU A 15 4.34 -12.45 13.32
N ARG A 16 3.97 -11.19 13.54
CA ARG A 16 2.64 -10.68 13.17
C ARG A 16 2.50 -10.58 11.65
N PRO A 17 1.25 -10.54 11.15
CA PRO A 17 0.98 -10.21 9.76
C PRO A 17 1.69 -8.91 9.37
N LEU A 18 2.24 -8.87 8.15
CA LEU A 18 2.97 -7.72 7.64
C LEU A 18 2.10 -6.45 7.66
N GLU A 19 0.82 -6.61 7.43
CA GLU A 19 -0.19 -5.55 7.40
C GLU A 19 -0.29 -4.84 8.75
N HIS A 20 -0.33 -5.59 9.86
CA HIS A 20 -0.35 -4.99 11.21
C HIS A 20 0.92 -4.20 11.50
N TYR A 21 2.07 -4.70 11.04
CA TYR A 21 3.34 -3.97 11.17
C TYR A 21 3.31 -2.67 10.37
N VAL A 22 2.81 -2.69 9.13
CA VAL A 22 2.70 -1.50 8.27
C VAL A 22 1.75 -0.46 8.88
N GLU A 23 0.59 -0.87 9.38
CA GLU A 23 -0.37 0.04 10.01
C GLU A 23 0.23 0.76 11.22
N GLU A 24 0.88 0.00 12.11
CA GLU A 24 1.51 0.54 13.31
C GLU A 24 2.69 1.46 12.95
N PHE A 25 3.49 1.10 11.94
CA PHE A 25 4.59 1.92 11.44
C PHE A 25 4.10 3.26 10.89
N LEU A 26 3.05 3.24 10.04
CA LEU A 26 2.47 4.46 9.44
C LEU A 26 1.82 5.38 10.49
N SER A 27 1.34 4.81 11.61
CA SER A 27 0.76 5.61 12.69
C SER A 27 1.79 6.51 13.40
N VAL A 28 3.09 6.27 13.25
CA VAL A 28 4.15 7.01 13.94
C VAL A 28 5.08 7.75 12.97
N VAL A 29 5.20 7.28 11.73
CA VAL A 29 6.12 7.87 10.73
C VAL A 29 5.88 9.37 10.48
N HIS A 30 4.64 9.83 10.56
CA HIS A 30 4.30 11.24 10.36
C HIS A 30 4.67 12.15 11.55
N LEU A 31 5.05 11.56 12.68
CA LEU A 31 5.43 12.26 13.91
C LEU A 31 6.95 12.50 14.02
N VAL A 32 7.74 11.89 13.13
CA VAL A 32 9.21 12.04 13.12
C VAL A 32 9.66 12.97 12.01
N SER A 33 10.74 13.72 12.25
CA SER A 33 11.34 14.63 11.25
C SER A 33 12.47 13.95 10.44
N TRP A 34 12.40 12.63 10.29
CA TRP A 34 13.42 11.84 9.62
C TRP A 34 13.27 11.90 8.10
N SER A 35 14.38 11.74 7.38
CA SER A 35 14.32 11.61 5.92
C SER A 35 13.67 10.28 5.51
N ASP A 36 13.03 10.25 4.34
CA ASP A 36 12.45 9.02 3.77
C ASP A 36 13.46 7.86 3.76
N ALA A 37 14.73 8.14 3.45
CA ALA A 37 15.77 7.12 3.49
C ALA A 37 16.00 6.51 4.88
N MET A 38 15.96 7.33 5.92
CA MET A 38 16.08 6.84 7.31
C MET A 38 14.84 6.05 7.72
N ILE A 39 13.66 6.54 7.36
CA ILE A 39 12.39 5.87 7.62
C ILE A 39 12.35 4.50 6.93
N ASN A 40 12.68 4.44 5.65
CA ASN A 40 12.68 3.22 4.85
C ASN A 40 13.71 2.21 5.37
N ALA A 41 14.90 2.67 5.79
CA ALA A 41 15.88 1.82 6.43
C ALA A 41 15.35 1.24 7.76
N CYS A 42 14.70 2.07 8.57
CA CYS A 42 14.08 1.65 9.83
C CYS A 42 12.97 0.62 9.59
N PHE A 43 12.14 0.84 8.56
CA PHE A 43 11.10 -0.09 8.14
C PHE A 43 11.69 -1.48 7.85
N CYS A 44 12.81 -1.56 7.13
CA CYS A 44 13.47 -2.83 6.83
C CYS A 44 13.98 -3.53 8.09
N ILE A 45 14.60 -2.80 9.02
CA ILE A 45 15.18 -3.36 10.26
C ILE A 45 14.12 -4.09 11.09
N GLY A 46 12.87 -3.60 11.11
CA GLY A 46 11.78 -4.21 11.85
C GLY A 46 11.13 -5.43 11.16
N LEU A 47 11.49 -5.77 9.91
CA LEU A 47 10.89 -6.90 9.19
C LEU A 47 11.49 -8.25 9.61
N ASN A 48 10.66 -9.29 9.60
CA ASN A 48 11.10 -10.65 9.91
C ASN A 48 11.88 -11.32 8.77
N ASP A 49 11.59 -10.96 7.51
CA ASP A 49 12.18 -11.64 6.37
C ASP A 49 13.55 -11.06 6.00
N ALA A 50 14.59 -11.72 6.51
CA ALA A 50 15.98 -11.37 6.22
C ALA A 50 16.36 -11.46 4.72
N LYS A 51 15.55 -12.14 3.89
CA LYS A 51 15.80 -12.22 2.44
C LYS A 51 15.43 -10.92 1.72
N LEU A 52 14.52 -10.12 2.27
CA LEU A 52 14.14 -8.82 1.71
C LEU A 52 15.33 -7.88 1.60
N PHE A 53 16.25 -7.90 2.57
CA PHE A 53 17.46 -7.08 2.52
C PHE A 53 18.36 -7.36 1.30
N ARG A 54 18.23 -8.53 0.67
CA ARG A 54 18.98 -8.84 -0.57
C ARG A 54 18.29 -8.31 -1.82
N SER A 55 16.98 -8.09 -1.76
CA SER A 55 16.16 -7.58 -2.85
C SER A 55 16.06 -6.06 -2.86
N ILE A 56 16.26 -5.43 -1.70
CA ILE A 56 16.18 -3.98 -1.51
C ILE A 56 17.57 -3.37 -1.75
N THR A 57 17.67 -2.48 -2.75
CA THR A 57 18.91 -1.74 -3.02
C THR A 57 18.96 -0.42 -2.26
N PRO A 58 20.16 0.20 -2.10
CA PRO A 58 20.26 1.53 -1.48
C PRO A 58 19.46 2.61 -2.19
N ASP A 59 19.26 2.48 -3.51
CA ASP A 59 18.44 3.41 -4.30
C ASP A 59 16.95 3.23 -4.04
N ASP A 60 16.49 2.01 -3.73
CA ASP A 60 15.10 1.77 -3.35
C ASP A 60 14.74 2.50 -2.05
N CYS A 61 15.66 2.59 -1.10
CA CYS A 61 15.45 3.32 0.15
C CYS A 61 15.25 4.83 -0.05
N ARG A 62 15.60 5.40 -1.21
CA ARG A 62 15.40 6.84 -1.49
C ARG A 62 13.99 7.18 -2.00
N ARG A 63 13.17 6.16 -2.26
CA ARG A 63 11.78 6.34 -2.70
C ARG A 63 10.95 7.01 -1.61
N PRO A 64 9.88 7.73 -1.96
CA PRO A 64 8.88 8.16 -0.99
C PRO A 64 8.41 6.98 -0.12
N VAL A 65 8.20 7.23 1.17
CA VAL A 65 7.90 6.16 2.17
C VAL A 65 6.75 5.25 1.71
N ALA A 66 5.66 5.83 1.20
CA ALA A 66 4.51 5.06 0.74
C ALA A 66 4.83 4.19 -0.49
N GLU A 67 5.62 4.70 -1.45
CA GLU A 67 6.09 3.92 -2.59
C GLU A 67 6.99 2.77 -2.15
N PHE A 68 7.87 3.03 -1.19
CA PHE A 68 8.78 2.03 -0.64
C PHE A 68 8.03 0.92 0.10
N ILE A 69 7.07 1.27 0.96
CA ILE A 69 6.26 0.27 1.67
C ILE A 69 5.48 -0.59 0.69
N ASN A 70 4.88 0.00 -0.35
CA ASN A 70 4.19 -0.74 -1.41
C ASN A 70 5.13 -1.68 -2.19
N PHE A 71 6.36 -1.25 -2.43
CA PHE A 71 7.39 -2.11 -3.04
C PHE A 71 7.69 -3.32 -2.14
N VAL A 72 7.87 -3.12 -0.83
CA VAL A 72 8.12 -4.23 0.10
C VAL A 72 6.90 -5.16 0.24
N LEU A 73 5.69 -4.60 0.34
CA LEU A 73 4.44 -5.37 0.35
C LEU A 73 4.31 -6.27 -0.87
N ALA A 74 4.70 -5.78 -2.05
CA ALA A 74 4.72 -6.56 -3.28
C ALA A 74 5.76 -7.70 -3.24
N LEU A 75 6.95 -7.46 -2.68
CA LEU A 75 7.96 -8.51 -2.48
C LEU A 75 7.49 -9.60 -1.52
N CYS A 76 6.74 -9.22 -0.49
CA CYS A 76 6.11 -10.14 0.45
C CYS A 76 4.83 -10.80 -0.08
N ASN A 77 4.43 -10.49 -1.32
CA ASN A 77 3.23 -11.00 -1.96
C ASN A 77 1.94 -10.72 -1.15
N SER A 78 1.92 -9.59 -0.43
CA SER A 78 0.76 -9.09 0.30
C SER A 78 -0.25 -8.46 -0.65
N ASN A 79 -1.53 -8.53 -0.30
CA ASN A 79 -2.62 -7.84 -1.00
C ASN A 79 -2.90 -6.45 -0.41
N TYR A 80 -2.17 -6.05 0.63
CA TYR A 80 -2.27 -4.75 1.26
C TYR A 80 -1.57 -3.68 0.42
N TYR A 81 -2.11 -2.46 0.44
CA TYR A 81 -1.59 -1.32 -0.32
C TYR A 81 -1.72 -0.06 0.53
N VAL A 82 -0.68 0.76 0.52
CA VAL A 82 -0.65 2.05 1.18
C VAL A 82 -1.00 3.12 0.15
N ASP A 83 -2.15 3.75 0.32
CA ASP A 83 -2.53 4.87 -0.53
C ASP A 83 -1.75 6.14 -0.13
N VAL A 84 -1.38 6.94 -1.13
CA VAL A 84 -0.82 8.27 -0.89
C VAL A 84 -2.00 9.21 -0.92
N GLU A 85 -2.56 9.55 0.24
CA GLU A 85 -3.47 10.70 0.29
C GLU A 85 -2.67 11.92 -0.16
N ASP A 86 -2.98 12.40 -1.36
CA ASP A 86 -2.40 13.57 -1.99
C ASP A 86 -2.59 14.75 -1.01
N SER A 87 -1.53 15.18 -0.35
CA SER A 87 -1.51 16.26 0.65
C SER A 87 -1.89 17.65 0.09
N ASN A 88 -2.66 17.71 -1.00
CA ASN A 88 -3.24 18.92 -1.58
C ASN A 88 -4.47 19.46 -0.81
N LEU A 89 -4.75 18.96 0.40
CA LEU A 89 -5.73 19.57 1.29
C LEU A 89 -5.03 20.44 2.33
N PRO A 90 -5.52 21.68 2.56
CA PRO A 90 -4.85 22.67 3.40
C PRO A 90 -4.69 22.20 4.86
N PRO A 91 -3.66 22.69 5.59
CA PRO A 91 -3.34 22.19 6.91
C PRO A 91 -4.26 22.84 7.94
N TYR A 92 -5.49 22.35 8.11
CA TYR A 92 -6.20 22.42 9.39
C TYR A 92 -7.47 21.54 9.39
N VAL A 93 -7.52 20.63 10.36
CA VAL A 93 -8.70 19.94 10.93
C VAL A 93 -9.37 18.85 10.10
N ASN A 94 -9.05 17.60 10.43
CA ASN A 94 -10.09 16.73 10.99
C ASN A 94 -9.49 15.69 11.94
N THR A 95 -9.81 15.83 13.22
CA THR A 95 -9.79 14.75 14.21
C THR A 95 -10.76 13.65 13.76
N ARG A 96 -10.27 12.73 12.93
CA ARG A 96 -10.89 11.43 12.71
C ARG A 96 -9.79 10.37 12.82
N PRO A 97 -10.01 9.26 13.53
CA PRO A 97 -9.15 8.09 13.37
C PRO A 97 -9.07 7.81 11.88
N LEU A 98 -7.85 7.65 11.36
CA LEU A 98 -7.59 7.21 9.99
C LEU A 98 -8.56 6.06 9.70
N GLN A 99 -9.58 6.34 8.87
CA GLN A 99 -10.43 5.29 8.35
C GLN A 99 -9.53 4.57 7.37
N LEU A 100 -8.88 3.53 7.87
CA LEU A 100 -8.12 2.58 7.10
C LEU A 100 -9.13 1.88 6.18
N THR A 101 -9.42 2.51 5.04
CA THR A 101 -10.22 1.87 4.00
C THR A 101 -9.33 0.75 3.50
N THR A 102 -9.61 -0.46 3.98
CA THR A 102 -9.06 -1.72 3.46
C THR A 102 -9.68 -1.93 2.08
N SER A 103 -9.25 -1.10 1.13
CA SER A 103 -9.62 -1.24 -0.27
C SER A 103 -8.79 -2.40 -0.82
N GLN A 104 -9.40 -3.59 -0.80
CA GLN A 104 -8.89 -4.74 -1.52
C GLN A 104 -8.58 -4.30 -2.95
N ARG A 105 -7.37 -4.63 -3.43
CA ARG A 105 -6.98 -4.43 -4.82
C ARG A 105 -8.15 -4.87 -5.71
N PRO A 106 -8.66 -4.01 -6.63
CA PRO A 106 -9.68 -4.48 -7.55
C PRO A 106 -9.14 -5.73 -8.23
N PRO A 107 -9.92 -6.83 -8.29
CA PRO A 107 -9.47 -8.01 -9.00
C PRO A 107 -9.08 -7.53 -10.39
N ARG A 108 -7.86 -7.86 -10.82
CA ARG A 108 -7.42 -7.66 -12.21
C ARG A 108 -8.59 -8.11 -13.07
N ALA A 109 -9.30 -7.17 -13.68
CA ALA A 109 -10.32 -7.49 -14.64
C ALA A 109 -9.58 -8.30 -15.71
N ALA A 110 -9.82 -9.60 -15.71
CA ALA A 110 -9.43 -10.43 -16.82
C ALA A 110 -10.04 -9.73 -18.05
N SER A 111 -9.19 -9.26 -18.95
CA SER A 111 -9.60 -8.80 -20.27
C SER A 111 -10.26 -9.98 -20.99
N MET A 112 -11.54 -10.22 -20.68
CA MET A 112 -12.39 -11.12 -21.44
C MET A 112 -13.05 -10.28 -22.53
N SER A 113 -12.39 -10.33 -23.69
CA SER A 113 -12.99 -10.38 -25.01
C SER A 113 -14.12 -9.38 -25.30
N LEU A 114 -13.76 -8.27 -25.93
CA LEU A 114 -14.68 -7.53 -26.79
C LEU A 114 -15.06 -8.39 -28.01
N LEU A 115 -16.08 -9.24 -27.87
CA LEU A 115 -16.86 -9.70 -29.03
C LEU A 115 -18.08 -8.79 -29.15
N PRO A 116 -18.35 -8.19 -30.32
CA PRO A 116 -19.54 -7.37 -30.50
C PRO A 116 -20.81 -8.24 -30.43
N PRO A 117 -21.95 -7.68 -29.99
CA PRO A 117 -23.19 -8.43 -29.84
C PRO A 117 -23.75 -8.81 -31.21
N VAL A 118 -23.99 -10.10 -31.43
CA VAL A 118 -24.82 -10.58 -32.54
C VAL A 118 -26.27 -10.19 -32.25
N LEU A 119 -26.81 -9.29 -33.08
CA LEU A 119 -28.23 -8.93 -33.10
C LEU A 119 -29.10 -10.17 -33.39
N PRO A 120 -30.18 -10.44 -32.64
CA PRO A 120 -31.15 -11.45 -33.02
C PRO A 120 -31.91 -11.01 -34.27
N ARG A 121 -31.94 -11.87 -35.28
CA ARG A 121 -32.70 -11.68 -36.53
C ARG A 121 -34.20 -11.77 -36.22
N SER A 122 -34.94 -10.69 -36.46
CA SER A 122 -36.40 -10.65 -36.32
C SER A 122 -37.08 -11.73 -37.18
N PRO A 123 -38.18 -12.35 -36.72
CA PRO A 123 -38.96 -13.27 -37.55
C PRO A 123 -39.68 -12.48 -38.65
N GLN A 124 -39.40 -12.82 -39.92
CA GLN A 124 -40.18 -12.32 -41.05
C GLN A 124 -41.53 -13.03 -41.08
N LEU A 125 -42.60 -12.25 -40.93
CA LEU A 125 -43.99 -12.65 -41.10
C LEU A 125 -44.23 -12.96 -42.59
N SER A 126 -44.66 -14.17 -42.94
CA SER A 126 -45.15 -14.49 -44.29
C SER A 126 -46.54 -13.85 -44.50
N PRO A 127 -46.82 -13.23 -45.65
CA PRO A 127 -48.20 -12.96 -46.04
C PRO A 127 -48.79 -14.15 -46.81
N ALA A 128 -50.10 -14.31 -46.63
CA ALA A 128 -50.99 -15.27 -47.28
C ALA A 128 -51.21 -14.96 -48.77
#